data_AF-A0A538Q1Q2-F1
#
_entry.id   AF-A0A538Q1Q2-F1
#
_cell.length_a   1.000
_cell.length_b   1.000
_cell.length_c   1.000
_cell.angle_alpha   90.00
_cell.angle_beta   90.00
_cell.angle_gamma   90.00
#
_symmetry.space_group_name_H-M   'P 1'
#
loop_
_entity.id
_entity.type
_entity.pdbx_description
1 polymer ?
#
loop_
_entity_poly.entity_id
_entity_poly.type
_entity_poly.pdbx_seq_one_letter_code
_entity_poly.pdbx_strand_id
1 'polypeptide(L)' 'MPSFITRVRLRNYRSIAGCDVRLEPLTILVGPNGSGKSNFVDALRLTAESLRGSLDHALRERSGLAEVRRK' A
#
# COMPACT_ATOMS: atom_id res chain seq x y z
N MET A 1 18.41 -14.63 9.22
CA MET A 1 17.88 -13.30 9.62
C MET A 1 16.43 -13.23 9.18
N PRO A 2 15.51 -12.69 9.98
CA PRO A 2 14.13 -12.48 9.53
C PRO A 2 14.11 -11.57 8.30
N SER A 3 13.19 -11.82 7.38
CA SER A 3 12.99 -10.99 6.20
C SER A 3 12.42 -9.62 6.62
N PHE A 4 13.01 -8.55 6.08
CA PHE A 4 12.58 -7.17 6.35
C PHE A 4 12.32 -6.43 5.03
N ILE A 5 11.18 -5.74 4.94
CA ILE A 5 10.85 -4.90 3.79
C ILE A 5 11.66 -3.60 3.95
N THR A 6 12.63 -3.37 3.07
CA THR A 6 13.55 -2.21 3.16
C THR A 6 13.06 -0.99 2.38
N ARG A 7 12.15 -1.17 1.41
CA ARG A 7 11.69 -0.08 0.55
C ARG A 7 10.29 -0.34 0.01
N VAL A 8 9.47 0.71 -0.02
CA VAL A 8 8.12 0.70 -0.59
C VAL A 8 8.04 1.80 -1.64
N ARG A 9 7.64 1.41 -2.85
CA ARG A 9 7.39 2.35 -3.95
C ARG A 9 5.96 2.17 -4.44
N LEU A 10 5.17 3.23 -4.37
CA LEU A 10 3.80 3.24 -4.84
C LEU A 10 3.68 4.18 -6.03
N ARG A 11 2.81 3.82 -6.98
CA ARG A 11 2.42 4.65 -8.13
C ARG A 11 0.94 4.45 -8.39
N ASN A 12 0.22 5.55 -8.59
CA ASN A 12 -1.19 5.58 -8.94
C ASN A 12 -2.06 4.65 -8.06
N TYR A 13 -1.83 4.70 -6.74
CA TYR A 13 -2.54 3.88 -5.76
C TYR A 13 -3.46 4.75 -4.92
N ARG A 14 -4.78 4.65 -5.13
CA ARG A 14 -5.80 5.45 -4.43
C ARG A 14 -5.42 6.94 -4.37
N SER A 15 -5.30 7.50 -3.16
CA SER A 15 -4.92 8.91 -2.98
C SER A 15 -3.42 9.21 -3.16
N ILE A 16 -2.58 8.21 -3.45
CA ILE A 16 -1.14 8.36 -3.66
C ILE A 16 -0.83 8.36 -5.18
N ALA A 17 -0.42 9.51 -5.71
CA ALA A 17 0.08 9.60 -7.10
C ALA A 17 1.42 8.88 -7.25
N GLY A 18 2.34 9.12 -6.32
CA GLY A 18 3.59 8.39 -6.23
C GLY A 18 4.29 8.62 -4.90
N CYS A 19 4.97 7.59 -4.40
CA CYS A 19 5.91 7.72 -3.29
C CYS A 19 7.03 6.69 -3.39
N ASP A 20 8.14 6.97 -2.71
CA ASP A 20 9.30 6.11 -2.65
C ASP A 20 9.94 6.26 -1.27
N VAL A 21 9.71 5.26 -0.41
CA VAL A 21 10.03 5.32 1.01
C VAL A 21 10.96 4.18 1.37
N ARG A 22 12.11 4.51 1.98
CA ARG A 22 12.95 3.52 2.66
C ARG A 22 12.38 3.27 4.06
N LEU A 23 12.23 2.01 4.42
CA LEU A 23 11.72 1.63 5.74
C LEU A 23 12.88 1.30 6.65
N GLU A 24 12.75 1.77 7.89
CA GLU A 24 13.60 1.42 9.02
C GLU A 24 12.77 0.58 10.02
N PRO A 25 13.40 -0.13 10.99
CA PRO A 25 12.70 -0.98 11.95
C PRO A 25 11.50 -0.31 12.64
N LEU A 26 11.56 1.01 12.82
CA LEU A 26 10.42 1.85 13.16
C LEU A 26 10.25 2.93 12.09
N THR A 27 9.10 2.94 11.43
CA THR A 27 8.71 3.98 10.48
C THR A 27 7.35 4.56 10.89
N ILE A 28 7.29 5.86 11.15
CA ILE A 28 6.07 6.56 11.56
C ILE A 28 5.58 7.43 10.40
N LEU A 29 4.32 7.23 10.00
CA LEU A 29 3.68 8.02 8.95
C LEU A 29 2.92 9.19 9.58
N VAL A 30 3.37 10.43 9.32
CA VAL A 30 2.77 11.66 9.86
C VAL A 30 2.29 12.54 8.71
N GLY A 31 1.16 13.22 8.90
CA GLY A 31 0.63 14.20 7.95
C GLY A 31 -0.88 14.43 8.11
N PRO A 32 -1.45 15.41 7.39
CA PRO A 32 -2.88 15.76 7.47
C PRO A 32 -3.82 14.62 7.07
N ASN A 33 -5.09 14.70 7.46
CA ASN A 33 -6.11 13.76 6.96
C ASN A 33 -6.18 13.80 5.43
N GLY A 34 -6.37 12.63 4.80
CA GLY A 34 -6.36 12.50 3.34
C GLY A 34 -4.97 12.46 2.69
N SER A 35 -3.87 12.66 3.43
CA SER A 35 -2.50 12.67 2.86
C SER A 35 -1.99 11.32 2.33
N GLY A 36 -2.77 10.24 2.43
CA GLY A 36 -2.42 8.92 1.90
C GLY A 36 -1.76 7.96 2.89
N LYS A 37 -1.64 8.30 4.19
CA LYS A 37 -1.06 7.42 5.22
C LYS A 37 -1.73 6.04 5.27
N SER A 38 -3.06 6.00 5.39
CA SER A 38 -3.81 4.74 5.40
C SER A 38 -3.70 3.98 4.08
N ASN A 39 -3.61 4.69 2.94
CA ASN A 39 -3.43 4.09 1.63
C ASN A 39 -2.02 3.48 1.46
N PHE A 40 -1.00 4.04 2.09
CA PHE A 40 0.35 3.46 2.09
C PHE A 40 0.34 2.10 2.80
N VAL A 41 -0.30 2.03 3.97
CA VAL A 41 -0.46 0.76 4.72
C VAL A 41 -1.38 -0.21 3.98
N ASP A 42 -2.45 0.27 3.35
CA ASP A 42 -3.35 -0.55 2.53
C ASP A 42 -2.63 -1.19 1.34
N ALA A 43 -1.70 -0.50 0.69
CA ALA A 43 -0.92 -1.07 -0.41
C ALA A 43 -0.02 -2.24 0.04
N LEU A 44 0.58 -2.16 1.23
CA LEU A 44 1.33 -3.26 1.83
C LEU A 44 0.40 -4.44 2.14
N ARG A 45 -0.79 -4.14 2.69
CA ARG A 45 -1.81 -5.16 2.96
C ARG A 45 -2.30 -5.84 1.68
N LEU A 46 -2.57 -5.09 0.61
CA LEU A 46 -2.93 -5.62 -0.70
C LEU A 46 -1.88 -6.61 -1.20
N THR A 47 -0.60 -6.20 -1.14
CA THR A 47 0.51 -7.06 -1.55
C THR A 47 0.53 -8.36 -0.75
N ALA A 48 0.42 -8.26 0.58
CA ALA A 48 0.46 -9.41 1.47
C ALA A 48 -0.75 -10.36 1.27
N GLU A 49 -1.95 -9.82 1.07
CA GLU A 49 -3.17 -10.60 0.79
C GLU A 49 -3.11 -11.26 -0.59
N SER A 50 -2.60 -10.54 -1.61
CA SER A 50 -2.43 -11.08 -2.96
C SER A 50 -1.43 -12.24 -2.99
N LEU A 51 -0.37 -12.18 -2.17
CA LEU A 51 0.62 -13.25 -2.03
C LEU A 51 0.11 -14.45 -1.23
N ARG A 52 -0.78 -14.23 -0.25
CA ARG A 52 -1.37 -15.31 0.56
C ARG A 52 -2.53 -16.03 -0.14
N GLY A 53 -3.25 -15.33 -1.01
CA GLY A 53 -4.41 -15.86 -1.73
C GLY A 53 -4.32 -15.54 -3.21
N SER A 54 -5.23 -14.69 -3.69
CA SER A 54 -5.22 -14.21 -5.07
C SER A 54 -5.36 -12.70 -5.14
N LEU A 55 -4.81 -12.13 -6.21
CA LEU A 55 -4.93 -10.69 -6.49
C LEU A 55 -6.41 -10.28 -6.65
N ASP A 56 -7.21 -11.09 -7.37
CA ASP A 56 -8.63 -10.81 -7.57
C ASP A 56 -9.40 -10.72 -6.26
N HIS A 57 -9.14 -11.64 -5.33
CA HIS A 57 -9.77 -11.59 -4.01
C HIS A 57 -9.34 -10.34 -3.24
N ALA A 58 -8.04 -10.05 -3.21
CA ALA A 58 -7.51 -8.88 -2.50
C ALA A 58 -8.01 -7.54 -3.10
N LEU A 59 -8.28 -7.49 -4.41
CA LEU A 59 -8.91 -6.34 -5.06
C LEU A 59 -10.41 -6.24 -4.75
N ARG A 60 -11.14 -7.35 -4.67
CA ARG A 60 -12.58 -7.36 -4.32
C ARG A 60 -12.84 -6.84 -2.91
N GLU A 61 -11.98 -7.17 -1.95
CA GLU A 61 -12.00 -6.60 -0.59
C GLU A 61 -11.85 -5.06 -0.58
N ARG A 62 -11.36 -4.50 -1.69
CA ARG A 62 -11.17 -3.05 -1.91
C ARG A 62 -12.15 -2.46 -2.91
N SER A 63 -13.29 -3.14 -3.13
CA SER A 63 -14.32 -2.71 -4.09
C SER A 63 -13.88 -2.71 -5.56
N GLY A 64 -12.80 -3.44 -5.88
CA GLY A 64 -12.31 -3.67 -7.23
C GLY A 64 -11.19 -2.72 -7.69
N LEU A 65 -10.68 -2.99 -8.89
CA LEU A 65 -9.49 -2.31 -9.43
C LEU A 65 -9.68 -0.79 -9.62
N ALA A 66 -10.90 -0.35 -9.97
CA ALA A 66 -11.19 1.06 -10.23
C ALA A 66 -10.99 1.94 -8.99
N GLU A 67 -11.22 1.38 -7.80
CA GLU A 67 -11.09 2.08 -6.52
C GLU A 67 -9.65 2.10 -6.03
N VAL A 68 -8.87 1.08 -6.39
CA VAL A 68 -7.46 0.96 -6.05
C VAL A 68 -6.58 1.79 -7.00
N ARG A 69 -6.95 1.89 -8.27
CA ARG A 69 -6.20 2.66 -9.26
C ARG A 69 -6.57 4.13 -9.17
N ARG A 70 -5.57 4.97 -8.88
CA ARG A 70 -5.72 6.43 -9.01
C ARG A 70 -6.03 6.77 -10.47
N LYS A 71 -7.02 7.64 -10.67
CA LYS A 71 -7.32 8.25 -11.98
C LYS A 71 -6.28 9.29 -12.36
#